data_AF-A0A1D1YCU8-F1
#
_entry.id   AF-A0A1D1YCU8-F1
#
_cell.length_a   1.000
_cell.length_b   1.000
_cell.length_c   1.000
_cell.angle_alpha   90.00
_cell.angle_beta   90.00
_cell.angle_gamma   90.00
#
_symmetry.space_group_name_H-M   'P 1'
#
loop_
_entity.id
_entity.type
_entity.pdbx_description
1 polymer ?
#
loop_
_entity_poly.entity_id
_entity_poly.type
_entity_poly.pdbx_seq_one_letter_code
_entity_poly.pdbx_strand_id
1 'polypeptide(L)'
;KRSYDLMENMLKVYIYKEGEKPIFHQPELTGIYSSEGWFMKHMEASKRFIVEDPRKAHLFYIPFSSHILQFQLYVPDSHSHTNLIDYLKQYVGTIAAKYPFWNRTCGADHFVVACHDWATHETGQAMGASIRALCNADVTEDFEIGKDVSLPETYVRNRQDPVRGVGGRPLKKRPILAFFAGQMHGYLRPILLQHWGNKDPDMKVFGPVPHTGKKKAAYEQYMKSSKY
;
A
#
# COMPACT_ATOMS: atom_id res chain seq x y z
N LYS A 1 16.45 -10.00 -21.38
CA LYS A 1 14.97 -10.11 -21.44
C LYS A 1 14.51 -10.62 -20.07
N ARG A 2 13.69 -9.87 -19.32
CA ARG A 2 13.15 -10.32 -18.03
C ARG A 2 11.98 -11.27 -18.31
N SER A 3 11.97 -12.46 -17.70
CA SER A 3 10.88 -13.43 -17.83
C SER A 3 10.12 -13.49 -16.51
N TYR A 4 9.00 -12.76 -16.42
CA TYR A 4 8.15 -12.76 -15.24
C TYR A 4 7.55 -14.15 -14.99
N ASP A 5 7.18 -14.87 -16.05
CA ASP A 5 6.68 -16.24 -15.93
C ASP A 5 7.69 -17.18 -15.28
N LEU A 6 8.99 -17.04 -15.63
CA LEU A 6 10.05 -17.82 -15.00
C LEU A 6 10.23 -17.42 -13.53
N MET A 7 10.24 -16.11 -13.24
CA MET A 7 10.33 -15.61 -11.86
C MET A 7 9.19 -16.17 -11.02
N GLU A 8 7.95 -16.12 -11.49
CA GLU A 8 6.81 -16.63 -10.72
C GLU A 8 6.90 -18.15 -10.45
N ASN A 9 7.56 -18.92 -11.32
CA ASN A 9 7.77 -20.35 -11.11
C ASN A 9 8.91 -20.66 -10.13
N MET A 10 9.94 -19.81 -10.10
CA MET A 10 11.15 -20.03 -9.32
C MET A 10 11.14 -19.33 -7.97
N LEU A 11 10.45 -18.19 -7.84
CA LEU A 11 10.47 -17.37 -6.63
C LEU A 11 10.04 -18.18 -5.42
N LYS A 12 10.79 -17.99 -4.33
CA LYS A 12 10.57 -18.64 -3.03
C LYS A 12 10.66 -17.57 -1.97
N VAL A 13 9.64 -17.50 -1.14
CA VAL A 13 9.49 -16.50 -0.09
C VAL A 13 9.38 -17.23 1.24
N TYR A 14 10.18 -16.84 2.20
CA TYR A 14 9.95 -17.21 3.60
C TYR A 14 9.20 -16.08 4.28
N ILE A 15 8.15 -16.41 5.03
CA ILE A 15 7.39 -15.43 5.81
C ILE A 15 7.85 -15.58 7.26
N TYR A 16 8.34 -14.50 7.86
CA TYR A 16 8.62 -14.52 9.30
C TYR A 16 7.34 -14.78 10.08
N LYS A 17 7.45 -15.59 11.13
CA LYS A 17 6.30 -15.99 11.99
C LYS A 17 6.20 -15.14 13.25
N GLU A 18 7.25 -14.36 13.50
CA GLU A 18 7.37 -13.46 14.63
C GLU A 18 6.40 -12.29 14.47
N GLY A 19 6.06 -11.68 15.61
CA GLY A 19 5.16 -10.53 15.67
C GLY A 19 3.79 -10.91 16.22
N GLU A 20 3.19 -9.97 16.94
CA GLU A 20 1.89 -10.18 17.56
C GLU A 20 0.76 -9.56 16.75
N LYS A 21 -0.38 -10.25 16.75
CA LYS A 21 -1.63 -9.66 16.28
C LYS A 21 -2.06 -8.53 17.23
N PRO A 22 -2.69 -7.47 16.72
CA PRO A 22 -3.20 -7.34 15.35
C PRO A 22 -2.21 -6.70 14.37
N ILE A 23 -1.00 -6.30 14.79
CA ILE A 23 -0.07 -5.59 13.89
C ILE A 23 0.51 -6.53 12.83
N PHE A 24 0.87 -7.76 13.22
CA PHE A 24 1.41 -8.77 12.31
C PHE A 24 0.39 -9.85 11.97
N HIS A 25 0.49 -10.43 10.78
CA HIS A 25 -0.30 -11.61 10.37
C HIS A 25 -1.82 -11.44 10.46
N GLN A 26 -2.30 -10.19 10.37
CA GLN A 26 -3.72 -9.85 10.45
C GLN A 26 -4.08 -8.92 9.29
N PRO A 27 -4.58 -9.46 8.17
CA PRO A 27 -4.85 -8.65 7.00
C PRO A 27 -6.12 -7.80 7.15
N GLU A 28 -6.04 -6.51 6.80
CA GLU A 28 -7.19 -5.64 6.59
C GLU A 28 -7.67 -5.71 5.14
N LEU A 29 -8.88 -6.25 4.92
CA LEU A 29 -9.36 -6.64 3.57
C LEU A 29 -10.38 -5.69 2.97
N THR A 30 -10.68 -4.60 3.66
CA THR A 30 -11.64 -3.55 3.26
C THR A 30 -11.05 -2.20 3.60
N GLY A 31 -11.55 -1.14 2.98
CA GLY A 31 -10.98 0.19 3.18
C GLY A 31 -9.95 0.53 2.12
N ILE A 32 -9.31 1.68 2.30
CA ILE A 32 -8.37 2.27 1.34
C ILE A 32 -7.02 1.56 1.35
N TYR A 33 -6.59 1.06 2.51
CA TYR A 33 -5.33 0.33 2.68
C TYR A 33 -5.41 -1.16 2.33
N SER A 34 -6.53 -1.60 1.76
CA SER A 34 -6.83 -3.02 1.59
C SER A 34 -5.87 -3.76 0.65
N SER A 35 -5.17 -3.05 -0.24
CA SER A 35 -4.12 -3.64 -1.10
C SER A 35 -3.04 -4.37 -0.29
N GLU A 36 -2.66 -3.80 0.86
CA GLU A 36 -1.71 -4.39 1.82
C GLU A 36 -2.24 -5.71 2.38
N GLY A 37 -3.46 -5.70 2.95
CA GLY A 37 -4.05 -6.88 3.56
C GLY A 37 -4.38 -7.98 2.54
N TRP A 38 -4.79 -7.63 1.31
CA TRP A 38 -4.99 -8.60 0.25
C TRP A 38 -3.68 -9.25 -0.19
N PHE A 39 -2.59 -8.48 -0.30
CA PHE A 39 -1.27 -9.06 -0.54
C PHE A 39 -0.89 -10.05 0.57
N MET A 40 -0.98 -9.62 1.84
CA MET A 40 -0.62 -10.45 2.99
C MET A 40 -1.41 -11.77 2.98
N LYS A 41 -2.74 -11.69 2.85
CA LYS A 41 -3.62 -12.87 2.78
C LYS A 41 -3.26 -13.82 1.64
N HIS A 42 -2.99 -13.29 0.45
CA HIS A 42 -2.66 -14.12 -0.71
C HIS A 42 -1.26 -14.72 -0.61
N MET A 43 -0.29 -13.96 -0.10
CA MET A 43 1.06 -14.43 0.11
C MET A 43 1.09 -15.55 1.15
N GLU A 44 0.46 -15.37 2.31
CA GLU A 44 0.37 -16.37 3.39
C GLU A 44 -0.37 -17.65 2.99
N ALA A 45 -1.34 -17.56 2.07
CA ALA A 45 -2.06 -18.72 1.55
C ALA A 45 -1.40 -19.36 0.32
N SER A 46 -0.30 -18.80 -0.20
CA SER A 46 0.31 -19.24 -1.45
C SER A 46 1.05 -20.57 -1.32
N LYS A 47 0.62 -21.56 -2.11
CA LYS A 47 1.36 -22.82 -2.29
C LYS A 47 2.51 -22.72 -3.30
N ARG A 48 2.56 -21.64 -4.08
CA ARG A 48 3.54 -21.45 -5.17
C ARG A 48 4.82 -20.80 -4.69
N PHE A 49 4.69 -19.79 -3.84
CA PHE A 49 5.79 -18.93 -3.40
C PHE A 49 6.36 -19.34 -2.05
N ILE A 50 5.54 -19.79 -1.09
CA ILE A 50 6.02 -20.00 0.28
C ILE A 50 6.95 -21.22 0.37
N VAL A 51 8.01 -21.08 1.16
CA VAL A 51 8.83 -22.18 1.65
C VAL A 51 8.86 -22.19 3.18
N GLU A 52 8.85 -23.38 3.78
CA GLU A 52 8.98 -23.54 5.23
C GLU A 52 10.43 -23.49 5.71
N ASP A 53 11.37 -23.96 4.87
CA ASP A 53 12.80 -23.89 5.15
C ASP A 53 13.34 -22.55 4.64
N PRO A 54 13.71 -21.60 5.53
CA PRO A 54 14.18 -20.28 5.13
C PRO A 54 15.49 -20.34 4.31
N ARG A 55 16.25 -21.44 4.36
CA ARG A 55 17.46 -21.62 3.55
C ARG A 55 17.15 -21.79 2.06
N LYS A 56 15.91 -22.11 1.71
CA LYS A 56 15.43 -22.24 0.32
C LYS A 56 14.78 -20.95 -0.20
N ALA A 57 14.69 -19.91 0.62
CA ALA A 57 14.05 -18.67 0.25
C ALA A 57 14.98 -17.78 -0.57
N HIS A 58 14.40 -17.11 -1.55
CA HIS A 58 15.04 -16.04 -2.31
C HIS A 58 14.78 -14.68 -1.66
N LEU A 59 13.61 -14.48 -1.06
CA LEU A 59 13.21 -13.26 -0.37
C LEU A 59 12.52 -13.58 0.96
N PHE A 60 12.54 -12.61 1.87
CA PHE A 60 11.95 -12.73 3.20
C PHE A 60 10.85 -11.68 3.40
N TYR A 61 9.62 -12.13 3.64
CA TYR A 61 8.49 -11.24 3.86
C TYR A 61 8.30 -10.92 5.34
N ILE A 62 8.11 -9.64 5.66
CA ILE A 62 7.71 -9.15 6.99
C ILE A 62 6.22 -8.76 6.94
N PRO A 63 5.31 -9.60 7.49
CA PRO A 63 3.87 -9.46 7.33
C PRO A 63 3.25 -8.54 8.40
N PHE A 64 3.59 -7.27 8.40
CA PHE A 64 2.97 -6.26 9.26
C PHE A 64 1.95 -5.41 8.48
N SER A 65 1.03 -4.78 9.21
CA SER A 65 0.15 -3.76 8.66
C SER A 65 0.55 -2.38 9.17
N SER A 66 0.88 -1.46 8.26
CA SER A 66 1.25 -0.09 8.64
C SER A 66 0.04 0.69 9.17
N HIS A 67 -1.16 0.44 8.63
CA HIS A 67 -2.38 1.04 9.17
C HIS A 67 -2.70 0.53 10.58
N ILE A 68 -2.60 -0.78 10.84
CA ILE A 68 -2.85 -1.31 12.19
C ILE A 68 -1.75 -0.88 13.15
N LEU A 69 -0.48 -0.83 12.73
CA LEU A 69 0.63 -0.29 13.51
C LEU A 69 0.32 1.14 13.97
N GLN A 70 -0.10 1.99 13.04
CA GLN A 70 -0.52 3.36 13.32
C GLN A 70 -1.69 3.38 14.31
N PHE A 71 -2.74 2.62 14.04
CA PHE A 71 -3.95 2.61 14.88
C PHE A 71 -3.68 2.15 16.32
N GLN A 72 -2.77 1.19 16.50
CA GLN A 72 -2.46 0.63 17.81
C GLN A 72 -1.51 1.52 18.63
N LEU A 73 -0.53 2.14 17.97
CA LEU A 73 0.58 2.79 18.68
C LEU A 73 0.53 4.31 18.64
N TYR A 74 0.00 4.93 17.59
CA TYR A 74 0.09 6.38 17.43
C TYR A 74 -0.56 7.13 18.60
N VAL A 75 0.18 8.09 19.16
CA VAL A 75 -0.33 8.96 20.22
C VAL A 75 -0.88 10.22 19.57
N PRO A 76 -2.21 10.48 19.66
CA PRO A 76 -2.81 11.70 19.11
C PRO A 76 -2.10 12.96 19.61
N ASP A 77 -1.99 13.96 18.73
CA ASP A 77 -1.36 15.27 18.99
C ASP A 77 0.14 15.25 19.35
N SER A 78 0.79 14.08 19.33
CA SER A 78 2.24 13.98 19.57
C SER A 78 3.10 14.50 18.42
N HIS A 79 2.54 14.53 17.20
CA HIS A 79 3.26 14.83 15.96
C HIS A 79 4.53 13.99 15.77
N SER A 80 4.59 12.81 16.38
CA SER A 80 5.75 11.94 16.38
C SER A 80 5.39 10.51 15.95
N HIS A 81 6.25 9.92 15.12
CA HIS A 81 6.15 8.52 14.70
C HIS A 81 7.20 7.64 15.38
N THR A 82 7.95 8.17 16.36
CA THR A 82 9.10 7.49 16.97
C THR A 82 8.72 6.13 17.55
N ASN A 83 7.58 6.04 18.23
CA ASN A 83 7.13 4.79 18.83
C ASN A 83 6.76 3.71 17.80
N LEU A 84 6.23 4.09 16.63
CA LEU A 84 5.98 3.15 15.52
C LEU A 84 7.31 2.64 14.96
N ILE A 85 8.27 3.54 14.75
CA ILE A 85 9.61 3.21 14.26
C ILE A 85 10.35 2.30 15.23
N ASP A 86 10.34 2.62 16.52
CA ASP A 86 11.04 1.85 17.55
C ASP A 86 10.43 0.45 17.69
N TYR A 87 9.11 0.33 17.57
CA TYR A 87 8.45 -0.97 17.54
C TYR A 87 8.91 -1.83 16.35
N LEU A 88 9.00 -1.24 15.14
CA LEU A 88 9.53 -1.95 13.97
C LEU A 88 11.03 -2.28 14.11
N LYS A 89 11.84 -1.40 14.69
CA LYS A 89 13.26 -1.67 15.00
C LYS A 89 13.41 -2.83 15.99
N GLN A 90 12.57 -2.89 17.02
CA GLN A 90 12.56 -3.99 17.98
C GLN A 90 12.18 -5.32 17.31
N TYR A 91 11.18 -5.29 16.42
CA TYR A 91 10.82 -6.45 15.61
C TYR A 91 12.00 -6.94 14.76
N VAL A 92 12.63 -6.02 14.02
CA VAL A 92 13.82 -6.30 13.21
C VAL A 92 14.94 -6.89 14.07
N GLY A 93 15.21 -6.31 15.24
CA GLY A 93 16.18 -6.85 16.20
C GLY A 93 15.86 -8.28 16.63
N THR A 94 14.58 -8.60 16.83
CA THR A 94 14.11 -9.94 17.18
C THR A 94 14.39 -10.95 16.06
N ILE A 95 14.03 -10.63 14.80
CA ILE A 95 14.29 -11.52 13.68
C ILE A 95 15.80 -11.63 13.37
N ALA A 96 16.57 -10.56 13.54
CA ALA A 96 18.01 -10.54 13.33
C ALA A 96 18.78 -11.35 14.38
N ALA A 97 18.30 -11.39 15.62
CA ALA A 97 18.86 -12.23 16.67
C ALA A 97 18.52 -13.71 16.48
N LYS A 98 17.33 -14.01 15.95
CA LYS A 98 16.82 -15.38 15.81
C LYS A 98 17.28 -16.06 14.51
N TYR A 99 17.44 -15.32 13.43
CA TYR A 99 17.77 -15.85 12.11
C TYR A 99 19.00 -15.16 11.51
N PRO A 100 19.87 -15.92 10.81
CA PRO A 100 21.07 -15.34 10.20
C PRO A 100 20.77 -14.47 8.97
N PHE A 101 19.57 -14.58 8.38
CA PHE A 101 19.26 -14.04 7.06
C PHE A 101 19.20 -12.51 7.03
N TRP A 102 18.69 -11.87 8.08
CA TRP A 102 18.70 -10.41 8.16
C TRP A 102 20.12 -9.86 8.16
N ASN A 103 20.99 -10.38 9.03
CA ASN A 103 22.37 -9.90 9.17
C ASN A 103 23.24 -10.21 7.96
N ARG A 104 22.88 -11.22 7.14
CA ARG A 104 23.60 -11.56 5.91
C ARG A 104 23.60 -10.43 4.88
N THR A 105 22.49 -9.71 4.77
CA THR A 105 22.24 -8.71 3.73
C THR A 105 21.90 -7.34 4.31
N CYS A 106 21.91 -7.21 5.63
CA CYS A 106 21.37 -6.07 6.36
C CYS A 106 19.92 -5.74 5.96
N GLY A 107 19.12 -6.75 5.62
CA GLY A 107 17.72 -6.57 5.22
C GLY A 107 17.49 -6.37 3.72
N ALA A 108 18.51 -6.43 2.85
CA ALA A 108 18.36 -6.09 1.43
C ALA A 108 17.58 -7.12 0.59
N ASP A 109 17.45 -8.36 1.08
CA ASP A 109 16.61 -9.42 0.50
C ASP A 109 15.29 -9.62 1.28
N HIS A 110 14.98 -8.66 2.16
CA HIS A 110 13.72 -8.57 2.86
C HIS A 110 12.79 -7.63 2.13
N PHE A 111 11.49 -7.86 2.29
CA PHE A 111 10.51 -6.95 1.76
C PHE A 111 9.30 -6.77 2.65
N VAL A 112 8.69 -5.61 2.49
CA VAL A 112 7.43 -5.22 3.11
C VAL A 112 6.46 -4.73 2.05
N VAL A 113 5.18 -4.88 2.37
CA VAL A 113 4.08 -4.28 1.61
C VAL A 113 3.32 -3.44 2.60
N ALA A 114 3.23 -2.14 2.35
CA ALA A 114 2.64 -1.20 3.29
C ALA A 114 1.90 -0.08 2.55
N CYS A 115 0.63 0.17 2.87
CA CYS A 115 -0.20 1.09 2.11
C CYS A 115 -0.56 2.40 2.83
N HIS A 116 -0.41 2.46 4.15
CA HIS A 116 -0.67 3.69 4.90
C HIS A 116 0.28 4.81 4.46
N ASP A 117 -0.19 6.06 4.49
CA ASP A 117 0.58 7.22 4.00
C ASP A 117 1.91 7.41 4.76
N TRP A 118 1.99 6.96 6.01
CA TRP A 118 3.18 7.06 6.86
C TRP A 118 4.18 5.91 6.70
N ALA A 119 3.83 4.88 5.92
CA ALA A 119 4.64 3.68 5.74
C ALA A 119 6.07 4.01 5.25
N THR A 120 6.21 5.01 4.39
CA THR A 120 7.50 5.48 3.88
C THR A 120 8.43 5.86 5.04
N HIS A 121 7.93 6.65 5.99
CA HIS A 121 8.67 7.12 7.15
C HIS A 121 8.87 6.03 8.23
N GLU A 122 7.82 5.25 8.53
CA GLU A 122 7.87 4.15 9.51
C GLU A 122 8.93 3.11 9.13
N THR A 123 8.97 2.74 7.84
CA THR A 123 9.87 1.70 7.33
C THR A 123 11.25 2.22 6.97
N GLY A 124 11.40 3.50 6.63
CA GLY A 124 12.67 4.09 6.20
C GLY A 124 13.80 3.89 7.21
N GLN A 125 13.51 4.07 8.50
CA GLN A 125 14.53 3.89 9.54
C GLN A 125 14.70 2.45 10.01
N ALA A 126 13.62 1.67 10.08
CA ALA A 126 13.67 0.29 10.59
C ALA A 126 14.13 -0.71 9.53
N MET A 127 13.84 -0.44 8.26
CA MET A 127 13.95 -1.37 7.13
C MET A 127 14.41 -0.67 5.85
N GLY A 128 15.19 0.42 5.95
CA GLY A 128 15.57 1.24 4.78
C GLY A 128 16.26 0.46 3.66
N ALA A 129 17.07 -0.55 4.00
CA ALA A 129 17.72 -1.42 3.01
C ALA A 129 16.76 -2.40 2.31
N SER A 130 15.60 -2.68 2.91
CA SER A 130 14.63 -3.64 2.38
C SER A 130 13.88 -3.10 1.17
N ILE A 131 13.35 -4.03 0.37
CA ILE A 131 12.46 -3.72 -0.75
C ILE A 131 11.10 -3.34 -0.17
N ARG A 132 10.57 -2.17 -0.53
CA ARG A 132 9.27 -1.72 -0.01
C ARG A 132 8.28 -1.55 -1.14
N ALA A 133 7.14 -2.23 -1.05
CA ALA A 133 5.98 -1.93 -1.89
C ALA A 133 5.07 -0.94 -1.15
N LEU A 134 5.05 0.31 -1.60
CA LEU A 134 4.43 1.44 -0.90
C LEU A 134 3.32 2.08 -1.72
N CYS A 135 2.20 2.43 -1.09
CA CYS A 135 1.12 3.19 -1.75
C CYS A 135 1.52 4.65 -1.96
N ASN A 136 2.13 5.28 -0.95
CA ASN A 136 2.76 6.58 -1.11
C ASN A 136 4.12 6.40 -1.79
N ALA A 137 4.20 6.79 -3.07
CA ALA A 137 5.41 6.73 -3.89
C ALA A 137 6.03 8.12 -4.12
N ASP A 138 6.01 8.97 -3.10
CA ASP A 138 6.60 10.31 -3.14
C ASP A 138 8.13 10.26 -3.01
N VAL A 139 8.81 10.56 -4.11
CA VAL A 139 10.28 10.60 -4.23
C VAL A 139 10.92 11.78 -3.50
N THR A 140 10.12 12.73 -3.01
CA THR A 140 10.60 13.83 -2.16
C THR A 140 10.64 13.45 -0.68
N GLU A 141 10.02 12.33 -0.32
CA GLU A 141 10.18 11.65 0.97
C GLU A 141 11.20 10.50 0.82
N ASP A 142 11.12 9.48 1.67
CA ASP A 142 12.06 8.34 1.66
C ASP A 142 11.72 7.26 0.61
N PHE A 143 11.01 7.55 -0.48
CA PHE A 143 10.76 6.56 -1.55
C PHE A 143 11.93 6.50 -2.55
N GLU A 144 12.52 5.32 -2.73
CA GLU A 144 13.73 5.12 -3.54
C GLU A 144 13.44 4.45 -4.88
N ILE A 145 13.57 5.21 -5.97
CA ILE A 145 13.45 4.69 -7.34
C ILE A 145 14.50 3.59 -7.59
N GLY A 146 14.05 2.45 -8.08
CA GLY A 146 14.92 1.32 -8.42
C GLY A 146 15.09 0.29 -7.29
N LYS A 147 14.68 0.63 -6.07
CA LYS A 147 14.56 -0.30 -4.93
C LYS A 147 13.10 -0.52 -4.56
N ASP A 148 12.36 0.55 -4.31
CA ASP A 148 10.96 0.49 -3.90
C ASP A 148 10.02 0.35 -5.10
N VAL A 149 8.82 -0.14 -4.82
CA VAL A 149 7.78 -0.44 -5.80
C VAL A 149 6.50 0.31 -5.44
N SER A 150 5.90 0.98 -6.42
CA SER A 150 4.57 1.56 -6.26
C SER A 150 3.52 0.46 -6.11
N LEU A 151 2.75 0.52 -5.02
CA LEU A 151 1.60 -0.32 -4.77
C LEU A 151 0.32 0.48 -5.05
N PRO A 152 -0.56 0.04 -5.96
CA PRO A 152 -1.82 0.75 -6.19
C PRO A 152 -2.74 0.69 -4.96
N GLU A 153 -3.08 1.85 -4.40
CA GLU A 153 -4.13 1.97 -3.39
C GLU A 153 -5.48 1.58 -4.01
N THR A 154 -6.17 0.61 -3.42
CA THR A 154 -7.45 0.12 -3.92
C THR A 154 -8.49 0.14 -2.80
N TYR A 155 -9.57 0.89 -3.00
CA TYR A 155 -10.67 0.94 -2.06
C TYR A 155 -11.61 -0.26 -2.19
N VAL A 156 -11.40 -1.29 -1.35
CA VAL A 156 -12.27 -2.47 -1.30
C VAL A 156 -13.42 -2.24 -0.32
N ARG A 157 -14.65 -2.25 -0.83
CA ARG A 157 -15.86 -2.00 -0.04
C ARG A 157 -16.44 -3.25 0.63
N ASN A 158 -16.23 -4.40 0.02
CA ASN A 158 -16.81 -5.66 0.45
C ASN A 158 -15.77 -6.77 0.27
N ARG A 159 -15.42 -7.45 1.37
CA ARG A 159 -14.43 -8.54 1.37
C ARG A 159 -14.88 -9.75 0.54
N GLN A 160 -16.18 -10.06 0.53
CA GLN A 160 -16.75 -11.20 -0.18
C GLN A 160 -16.87 -10.93 -1.69
N ASP A 161 -16.94 -9.66 -2.09
CA ASP A 161 -16.97 -9.24 -3.49
C ASP A 161 -15.99 -8.06 -3.70
N PRO A 162 -14.66 -8.34 -3.72
CA PRO A 162 -13.64 -7.31 -3.73
C PRO A 162 -13.60 -6.52 -5.04
N VAL A 163 -14.11 -7.11 -6.13
CA VAL A 163 -14.21 -6.47 -7.44
C VAL A 163 -15.53 -5.72 -7.63
N ARG A 164 -16.38 -5.63 -6.60
CA ARG A 164 -17.68 -4.97 -6.70
C ARG A 164 -17.53 -3.52 -7.14
N GLY A 165 -18.07 -3.25 -8.33
CA GLY A 165 -18.05 -1.91 -8.89
C GLY A 165 -16.72 -1.49 -9.49
N VAL A 166 -15.74 -2.39 -9.61
CA VAL A 166 -14.55 -2.22 -10.46
C VAL A 166 -14.98 -2.24 -11.94
N GLY A 167 -14.23 -1.53 -12.78
CA GLY A 167 -14.50 -1.41 -14.22
C GLY A 167 -15.15 -0.07 -14.57
N GLY A 168 -15.98 -0.05 -15.61
CA GLY A 168 -16.61 1.16 -16.12
C GLY A 168 -16.95 1.01 -17.59
N ARG A 169 -17.21 2.14 -18.26
CA ARG A 169 -17.45 2.12 -19.70
C ARG A 169 -16.16 1.73 -20.44
N PRO A 170 -16.24 1.06 -21.62
CA PRO A 170 -15.08 0.90 -22.49
C PRO A 170 -14.43 2.25 -22.78
N LEU A 171 -13.10 2.32 -22.91
CA LEU A 171 -12.35 3.58 -23.08
C LEU A 171 -12.96 4.50 -24.15
N LYS A 172 -13.37 3.94 -25.30
CA LYS A 172 -14.02 4.67 -26.41
C LYS A 172 -15.37 5.31 -26.07
N LYS A 173 -16.03 4.87 -24.99
CA LYS A 173 -17.35 5.32 -24.51
C LYS A 173 -17.26 6.17 -23.24
N ARG A 174 -16.06 6.58 -22.83
CA ARG A 174 -15.83 7.46 -21.67
C ARG A 174 -15.82 8.92 -22.13
N PRO A 175 -16.88 9.69 -21.83
CA PRO A 175 -17.01 11.07 -22.32
C PRO A 175 -16.18 12.08 -21.53
N ILE A 176 -15.76 11.75 -20.29
CA ILE A 176 -15.01 12.67 -19.44
C ILE A 176 -13.53 12.43 -19.68
N LEU A 177 -12.77 13.52 -19.87
CA LEU A 177 -11.33 13.46 -20.02
C LEU A 177 -10.69 13.01 -18.70
N ALA A 178 -10.90 13.78 -17.64
CA ALA A 178 -10.35 13.51 -16.31
C ALA A 178 -11.35 13.87 -15.20
N PHE A 179 -11.28 13.14 -14.09
CA PHE A 179 -12.09 13.40 -12.91
C PHE A 179 -11.24 13.53 -11.65
N PHE A 180 -11.57 14.52 -10.83
CA PHE A 180 -11.03 14.67 -9.49
C PHE A 180 -12.11 15.14 -8.52
N ALA A 181 -12.14 14.52 -7.35
CA ALA A 181 -12.90 14.98 -6.19
C ALA A 181 -12.26 14.42 -4.92
N GLY A 182 -11.98 15.28 -3.95
CA GLY A 182 -11.32 14.84 -2.72
C GLY A 182 -11.20 15.93 -1.68
N GLN A 183 -10.75 15.54 -0.49
CA GLN A 183 -10.38 16.48 0.57
C GLN A 183 -9.17 17.33 0.15
N MET A 184 -9.06 18.53 0.69
CA MET A 184 -7.99 19.50 0.37
C MET A 184 -6.71 19.25 1.17
N HIS A 185 -6.23 18.00 1.14
CA HIS A 185 -4.96 17.63 1.73
C HIS A 185 -3.80 17.97 0.79
N GLY A 186 -2.70 18.47 1.35
CA GLY A 186 -1.51 18.89 0.61
C GLY A 186 -1.71 20.20 -0.18
N TYR A 187 -0.61 20.77 -0.65
CA TYR A 187 -0.60 22.08 -1.31
C TYR A 187 -1.12 22.04 -2.77
N LEU A 188 -1.04 20.89 -3.44
CA LEU A 188 -1.39 20.75 -4.86
C LEU A 188 -2.90 20.74 -5.12
N ARG A 189 -3.71 20.14 -4.24
CA ARG A 189 -5.16 19.99 -4.47
C ARG A 189 -5.89 21.35 -4.54
N PRO A 190 -5.57 22.35 -3.69
CA PRO A 190 -6.10 23.71 -3.84
C PRO A 190 -5.73 24.36 -5.17
N ILE A 191 -4.47 24.22 -5.62
CA ILE A 191 -3.99 24.76 -6.91
C ILE A 191 -4.78 24.11 -8.06
N LEU A 192 -4.94 22.79 -8.03
CA LEU A 192 -5.72 22.06 -9.03
C LEU A 192 -7.17 22.58 -9.14
N LEU A 193 -7.83 22.85 -8.00
CA LEU A 193 -9.17 23.45 -8.03
C LEU A 193 -9.17 24.90 -8.52
N GLN A 194 -8.18 25.69 -8.12
CA GLN A 194 -8.07 27.08 -8.58
C GLN A 194 -7.96 27.13 -10.10
N HIS A 195 -7.22 26.21 -10.72
CA HIS A 195 -7.00 26.21 -12.17
C HIS A 195 -8.10 25.50 -12.97
N TRP A 196 -8.63 24.37 -12.52
CA TRP A 196 -9.56 23.53 -13.31
C TRP A 196 -10.93 23.31 -12.67
N GLY A 197 -11.16 23.74 -11.43
CA GLY A 197 -12.42 23.55 -10.71
C GLY A 197 -13.61 24.15 -11.47
N ASN A 198 -14.46 23.29 -12.02
CA ASN A 198 -15.63 23.66 -12.84
C ASN A 198 -15.32 24.59 -14.05
N LYS A 199 -14.09 24.58 -14.57
CA LYS A 199 -13.65 25.50 -15.63
C LYS A 199 -13.63 24.88 -17.03
N ASP A 200 -13.40 23.58 -17.12
CA ASP A 200 -13.33 22.85 -18.39
C ASP A 200 -14.54 21.91 -18.54
N PRO A 201 -15.29 21.96 -19.65
CA PRO A 201 -16.48 21.13 -19.84
C PRO A 201 -16.17 19.63 -19.97
N ASP A 202 -14.99 19.26 -20.47
CA ASP A 202 -14.54 17.88 -20.67
C ASP A 202 -13.94 17.27 -19.41
N MET A 203 -13.58 18.11 -18.43
CA MET A 203 -13.11 17.67 -17.12
C MET A 203 -14.21 17.78 -16.05
N LYS A 204 -14.07 16.99 -14.99
CA LYS A 204 -14.95 17.03 -13.81
C LYS A 204 -14.08 17.15 -12.56
N VAL A 205 -13.77 18.38 -12.19
CA VAL A 205 -12.87 18.70 -11.07
C VAL A 205 -13.65 19.42 -9.99
N PHE A 206 -13.75 18.80 -8.82
CA PHE A 206 -14.52 19.28 -7.67
C PHE A 206 -13.71 19.23 -6.37
N GLY A 207 -14.11 20.04 -5.39
CA GLY A 207 -13.62 19.91 -4.03
C GLY A 207 -14.22 18.69 -3.31
N PRO A 208 -14.29 18.72 -1.98
CA PRO A 208 -14.85 17.62 -1.20
C PRO A 208 -16.29 17.29 -1.63
N VAL A 209 -16.53 16.02 -1.98
CA VAL A 209 -17.86 15.51 -2.32
C VAL A 209 -18.39 14.68 -1.15
N PRO A 210 -19.66 14.85 -0.74
CA PRO A 210 -20.25 14.06 0.35
C PRO A 210 -20.21 12.55 0.07
N HIS A 211 -19.88 11.78 1.11
CA HIS A 211 -19.75 10.32 1.07
C HIS A 211 -21.10 9.57 1.07
N THR A 212 -22.23 10.27 1.06
CA THR A 212 -23.58 9.70 1.17
C THR A 212 -24.54 10.24 0.11
N GLY A 213 -25.61 9.48 -0.13
CA GLY A 213 -26.71 9.87 -1.01
C GLY A 213 -26.34 9.99 -2.49
N LYS A 214 -27.09 10.82 -3.23
CA LYS A 214 -26.97 11.00 -4.70
C LYS A 214 -25.57 11.44 -5.14
N LYS A 215 -24.83 12.15 -4.29
CA LYS A 215 -23.48 12.65 -4.59
C LYS A 215 -22.42 11.55 -4.57
N LYS A 216 -22.56 10.50 -3.75
CA LYS A 216 -21.73 9.29 -3.81
C LYS A 216 -21.92 8.53 -5.12
N ALA A 217 -23.17 8.35 -5.55
CA ALA A 217 -23.47 7.69 -6.83
C ALA A 217 -22.87 8.44 -8.02
N ALA A 218 -22.89 9.79 -7.97
CA ALA A 218 -22.24 10.62 -8.97
C ALA A 218 -20.72 10.42 -8.99
N TYR A 219 -20.06 10.31 -7.84
CA TYR A 219 -18.61 10.04 -7.76
C TYR A 219 -18.23 8.74 -8.49
N GLU A 220 -18.90 7.63 -8.17
CA GLU A 220 -18.61 6.34 -8.82
C GLU A 220 -18.88 6.39 -10.33
N GLN A 221 -19.93 7.09 -10.75
CA GLN A 221 -20.23 7.28 -12.16
C GLN A 221 -19.15 8.09 -12.88
N TYR A 222 -18.62 9.15 -12.26
CA TYR A 222 -17.54 9.94 -12.82
C TYR A 222 -16.27 9.10 -12.95
N MET A 223 -15.87 8.35 -11.92
CA MET A 223 -14.73 7.40 -12.01
C MET A 223 -14.89 6.43 -13.19
N LYS A 224 -16.08 5.83 -13.34
CA LYS A 224 -16.36 4.85 -14.41
C LYS A 224 -16.45 5.43 -15.83
N SER A 225 -16.55 6.76 -15.93
CA SER A 225 -16.79 7.49 -17.18
C SER A 225 -15.61 8.36 -17.59
N SER A 226 -14.52 8.38 -16.82
CA SER A 226 -13.32 9.18 -17.08
C SER A 226 -12.23 8.36 -17.74
N LYS A 227 -11.53 8.96 -18.71
CA LYS A 227 -10.44 8.30 -19.43
C LYS A 227 -9.20 8.13 -18.55
N TYR A 228 -8.91 9.16 -17.75
CA TYR A 228 -7.81 9.25 -16.80
C TYR A 228 -8.35 9.44 -15.39
#